data_AF-A0A9R1WVD3-F1
#
_entry.id   AF-A0A9R1WVD3-F1
#
_cell.length_a   1.000
_cell.length_b   1.000
_cell.length_c   1.000
_cell.angle_alpha   90.00
_cell.angle_beta   90.00
_cell.angle_gamma   90.00
#
_symmetry.space_group_name_H-M   'P 1'
#
loop_
_entity.id
_entity.type
_entity.pdbx_description
1 polymer ?
#
loop_
_entity_poly.entity_id
_entity_poly.type
_entity_poly.pdbx_seq_one_letter_code
_entity_poly.pdbx_strand_id
1 'polypeptide(L)'
;MACYLTDVIYPPWATFVKSISSPQLRKHKLFAEHQEAARKDVERAFGVLQARFAFLHRPCLVWDKDMMGKIMIACIIIHNVIVEDERHTYLQYYNPSEFITTEDEQSFE
;
A
#
# COMPACT_ATOMS: atom_id res chain seq x y z
N MET A 1 -24.05 0.77 -5.80
CA MET A 1 -23.14 0.07 -6.74
C MET A 1 -21.73 0.23 -6.19
N ALA A 2 -20.98 -0.85 -5.99
CA ALA A 2 -19.56 -0.77 -5.63
C ALA A 2 -18.73 -0.68 -6.92
N CYS A 3 -17.70 0.16 -6.97
CA CYS A 3 -16.79 0.30 -8.11
C CYS A 3 -15.37 -0.15 -7.70
N TYR A 4 -14.68 -0.91 -8.55
CA TYR A 4 -13.33 -1.40 -8.32
C TYR A 4 -12.33 -0.65 -9.18
N LEU A 5 -11.22 -0.21 -8.58
CA LEU A 5 -10.11 0.42 -9.29
C LEU A 5 -9.32 -0.64 -10.05
N THR A 6 -9.08 -0.42 -11.35
CA THR A 6 -8.33 -1.34 -12.18
C THR A 6 -7.29 -0.61 -13.03
N ASP A 7 -6.28 -1.34 -13.46
CA ASP A 7 -5.33 -0.86 -14.46
C ASP A 7 -5.89 -0.98 -15.89
N VAL A 8 -5.03 -0.73 -16.86
CA VAL A 8 -5.33 -0.81 -18.30
C VAL A 8 -5.35 -2.25 -18.86
N ILE A 9 -4.84 -3.25 -18.13
CA ILE A 9 -4.79 -4.65 -18.62
C ILE A 9 -6.11 -5.40 -18.40
N TYR A 10 -6.98 -4.94 -17.49
CA TYR A 10 -8.31 -5.52 -17.32
C TYR A 10 -9.28 -5.09 -18.43
N PRO A 11 -10.20 -5.95 -18.89
CA PRO A 11 -11.24 -5.58 -19.85
C PRO A 11 -12.20 -4.51 -19.26
N PRO A 12 -12.81 -3.66 -20.10
CA PRO A 12 -13.74 -2.64 -19.63
C PRO A 12 -15.05 -3.27 -19.15
N TRP A 13 -15.29 -3.27 -17.84
CA TRP A 13 -16.55 -3.70 -17.21
C TRP A 13 -17.23 -2.54 -16.47
N ALA A 14 -18.55 -2.59 -16.33
CA ALA A 14 -19.34 -1.51 -15.70
C ALA A 14 -18.94 -1.23 -14.25
N THR A 15 -18.36 -2.21 -13.57
CA THR A 15 -17.91 -2.12 -12.18
C THR A 15 -16.45 -1.62 -12.07
N PHE A 16 -15.71 -1.54 -13.18
CA PHE A 16 -14.28 -1.22 -13.18
C PHE A 16 -14.02 0.23 -13.56
N VAL A 17 -13.23 0.90 -12.74
CA VAL A 17 -12.81 2.29 -12.91
C VAL A 17 -11.34 2.29 -13.30
N LYS A 18 -11.06 2.62 -14.55
CA LYS A 18 -9.70 2.66 -15.12
C LYS A 18 -9.08 4.05 -14.98
N SER A 19 -7.75 4.09 -14.82
CA SER A 19 -6.99 5.34 -14.93
C SER A 19 -7.10 5.90 -16.35
N ILE A 20 -7.09 7.23 -16.46
CA ILE A 20 -7.16 7.94 -17.74
C ILE A 20 -5.76 7.96 -18.36
N SER A 21 -5.52 7.12 -19.37
CA SER A 21 -4.20 6.96 -20.02
C SER A 21 -3.64 8.23 -20.68
N SER A 22 -4.49 9.20 -21.05
CA SER A 22 -4.06 10.48 -21.64
C SER A 22 -4.90 11.63 -21.09
N PRO A 23 -4.56 12.16 -19.90
CA PRO A 23 -5.36 13.19 -19.25
C PRO A 23 -5.08 14.56 -19.89
N GLN A 24 -6.01 15.01 -20.74
CA GLN A 24 -5.94 16.30 -21.43
C GLN A 24 -6.40 17.48 -20.55
N LEU A 25 -7.44 17.26 -19.74
CA LEU A 25 -7.99 18.28 -18.85
C LEU A 25 -7.35 18.23 -17.46
N ARG A 26 -7.28 19.38 -16.78
CA ARG A 26 -6.77 19.48 -15.39
C ARG A 26 -7.50 18.54 -14.43
N LYS A 27 -8.81 18.36 -14.59
CA LYS A 27 -9.61 17.40 -13.79
C LYS A 27 -9.20 15.95 -14.05
N HIS A 28 -8.88 15.60 -15.29
CA HIS A 28 -8.45 14.24 -15.63
C HIS A 28 -7.06 13.93 -15.07
N LYS A 29 -6.17 14.94 -15.04
CA LYS A 29 -4.83 14.81 -14.44
C LYS A 29 -4.92 14.52 -12.94
N LEU A 30 -5.71 15.33 -12.22
CA LEU A 30 -5.94 15.12 -10.79
C LEU A 30 -6.57 13.76 -10.50
N PHE A 31 -7.54 13.33 -11.31
CA PHE A 31 -8.16 12.02 -11.15
C PHE A 31 -7.15 10.88 -11.35
N ALA A 32 -6.36 10.92 -12.43
CA ALA A 32 -5.35 9.91 -12.71
C ALA A 32 -4.28 9.85 -11.60
N GLU A 33 -3.81 11.01 -11.11
CA GLU A 33 -2.83 11.07 -10.01
C GLU A 33 -3.34 10.40 -8.72
N HIS A 34 -4.56 10.74 -8.28
CA HIS A 34 -5.13 10.16 -7.06
C HIS A 34 -5.41 8.67 -7.23
N GLN A 35 -5.92 8.26 -8.40
CA GLN A 35 -6.16 6.86 -8.69
C GLN A 35 -4.86 6.05 -8.71
N GLU A 36 -3.81 6.57 -9.33
CA GLU A 36 -2.52 5.88 -9.40
C GLU A 36 -1.81 5.84 -8.05
N ALA A 37 -1.93 6.88 -7.23
CA ALA A 37 -1.41 6.89 -5.85
C ALA A 37 -2.08 5.79 -5.01
N ALA A 38 -3.42 5.75 -4.99
CA ALA A 38 -4.15 4.71 -4.27
C ALA A 38 -3.82 3.30 -4.78
N ARG A 39 -3.66 3.13 -6.11
CA ARG A 39 -3.25 1.86 -6.70
C ARG A 39 -1.84 1.45 -6.26
N LYS A 40 -0.87 2.38 -6.26
CA LYS A 40 0.50 2.12 -5.82
C LYS A 40 0.56 1.67 -4.36
N ASP A 41 -0.23 2.29 -3.48
CA ASP A 41 -0.29 1.91 -2.07
C ASP A 41 -0.83 0.49 -1.89
N VAL A 42 -1.90 0.15 -2.63
CA VAL A 42 -2.46 -1.21 -2.65
C VAL A 42 -1.44 -2.21 -3.18
N GLU A 43 -0.81 -1.93 -4.32
CA GLU A 43 0.19 -2.83 -4.91
C GLU A 43 1.41 -3.02 -4.02
N ARG A 44 1.87 -1.96 -3.36
CA ARG A 44 2.97 -2.04 -2.39
C ARG A 44 2.60 -2.89 -1.19
N ALA A 45 1.40 -2.70 -0.64
CA ALA A 45 0.90 -3.52 0.48
C ALA A 45 0.77 -5.00 0.07
N PHE A 46 0.19 -5.28 -1.10
CA PHE A 46 0.10 -6.65 -1.62
C PHE A 46 1.47 -7.27 -1.90
N GLY A 47 2.44 -6.49 -2.42
CA GLY A 47 3.80 -6.97 -2.63
C GLY A 47 4.50 -7.35 -1.32
N VAL A 48 4.35 -6.53 -0.26
CA VAL A 48 4.86 -6.83 1.08
C VAL A 48 4.18 -8.07 1.65
N LEU A 49 2.86 -8.17 1.52
CA LEU A 49 2.09 -9.32 1.98
C LEU A 49 2.47 -10.59 1.22
N GLN A 50 2.68 -10.53 -0.09
CA GLN A 50 3.14 -11.69 -0.90
C GLN A 50 4.55 -12.13 -0.52
N ALA A 51 5.47 -11.19 -0.26
CA ALA A 51 6.82 -11.48 0.17
C ALA A 51 6.87 -12.12 1.58
N ARG A 52 6.05 -11.64 2.52
CA ARG A 52 5.97 -12.18 3.89
C ARG A 52 5.12 -13.46 3.98
N PHE A 53 4.06 -13.57 3.19
CA PHE A 53 3.13 -14.70 3.17
C PHE A 53 3.13 -15.36 1.80
N ALA A 54 4.09 -16.26 1.58
CA ALA A 54 4.25 -17.04 0.34
C ALA A 54 2.99 -17.80 -0.10
N PHE A 55 2.02 -17.99 0.81
CA PHE A 55 0.71 -18.55 0.51
C PHE A 55 -0.10 -17.70 -0.50
N LEU A 56 0.02 -16.36 -0.48
CA LEU A 56 -0.67 -15.48 -1.43
C LEU A 56 -0.17 -15.65 -2.88
N HIS A 57 1.02 -16.25 -3.07
CA HIS A 57 1.55 -16.60 -4.39
C HIS A 57 0.90 -17.87 -4.97
N ARG A 58 0.25 -18.70 -4.13
CA ARG A 58 -0.46 -19.91 -4.57
C ARG A 58 -1.89 -19.91 -4.02
N PRO A 59 -2.79 -19.07 -4.56
CA PRO A 59 -4.23 -19.17 -4.25
C PRO A 59 -4.83 -20.54 -4.62
N CYS A 60 -4.10 -21.36 -5.36
CA CYS A 60 -4.58 -22.56 -6.07
C CYS A 60 -4.92 -23.78 -5.21
N LEU A 61 -4.69 -23.78 -3.90
CA LEU A 61 -5.06 -24.93 -3.05
C LEU A 61 -6.51 -24.88 -2.57
N VAL A 62 -7.16 -23.71 -2.62
CA VAL A 62 -8.57 -23.56 -2.24
C VAL A 62 -9.28 -22.62 -3.20
N TRP A 63 -10.18 -23.16 -4.03
CA TRP A 63 -10.99 -22.43 -5.00
C TRP A 63 -12.32 -21.91 -4.42
N ASP A 64 -12.41 -21.83 -3.09
CA ASP A 64 -13.57 -21.31 -2.38
C ASP A 64 -13.36 -19.82 -2.04
N LYS A 65 -14.31 -18.98 -2.49
CA LYS A 65 -14.26 -17.54 -2.31
C LYS A 65 -14.31 -17.13 -0.84
N ASP A 66 -15.11 -17.83 -0.04
CA ASP A 66 -15.28 -17.51 1.38
C ASP A 66 -14.00 -17.85 2.16
N MET A 67 -13.38 -18.99 1.87
CA MET A 67 -12.08 -19.34 2.45
C MET A 67 -10.98 -18.36 2.03
N MET A 68 -10.91 -17.96 0.77
CA MET A 68 -9.95 -16.94 0.32
C MET A 68 -10.13 -15.61 1.06
N GLY A 69 -11.38 -15.19 1.26
CA GLY A 69 -11.70 -14.00 2.06
C GLY A 69 -11.22 -14.11 3.51
N LYS A 70 -11.45 -15.26 4.16
CA LYS A 70 -10.98 -15.52 5.53
C LYS A 70 -9.46 -15.49 5.65
N ILE A 71 -8.76 -16.08 4.67
CA ILE A 71 -7.29 -16.08 4.64
C ILE A 71 -6.76 -14.66 4.46
N MET A 72 -7.32 -13.89 3.53
CA MET A 72 -6.95 -12.48 3.32
C MET A 72 -7.10 -11.66 4.61
N ILE A 73 -8.23 -11.79 5.30
CA ILE A 73 -8.47 -11.10 6.58
C ILE A 73 -7.44 -11.51 7.62
N ALA A 74 -7.16 -12.82 7.75
CA ALA A 74 -6.15 -13.31 8.68
C ALA A 74 -4.74 -12.75 8.37
N CYS A 75 -4.33 -12.72 7.10
CA CYS A 75 -3.06 -12.11 6.68
C CYS A 75 -2.97 -10.63 7.03
N ILE A 76 -4.05 -9.87 6.83
CA ILE A 76 -4.11 -8.43 7.18
C ILE A 76 -3.97 -8.24 8.69
N ILE A 77 -4.69 -9.02 9.50
CA ILE A 77 -4.62 -8.95 10.96
C ILE A 77 -3.21 -9.28 11.44
N ILE A 78 -2.64 -10.40 10.97
CA ILE A 78 -1.29 -10.83 11.34
C ILE A 78 -0.25 -9.77 10.91
N HIS A 79 -0.40 -9.20 9.71
CA HIS A 79 0.49 -8.12 9.25
C HIS A 79 0.42 -6.91 10.20
N ASN A 80 -0.77 -6.46 10.55
CA ASN A 80 -0.94 -5.32 11.44
C ASN A 80 -0.39 -5.61 12.85
N VAL A 81 -0.56 -6.83 13.35
CA VAL A 81 0.01 -7.26 14.63
C VAL A 81 1.54 -7.26 14.59
N ILE A 82 2.15 -7.82 13.53
CA ILE A 82 3.62 -7.82 13.37
C ILE A 82 4.14 -6.39 13.24
N VAL A 83 3.46 -5.53 12.46
CA VAL A 83 3.87 -4.14 12.30
C VAL A 83 3.80 -3.40 13.64
N GLU A 84 2.76 -3.60 14.45
CA GLU A 84 2.67 -2.96 15.77
C GLU A 84 3.72 -3.51 16.74
N ASP A 85 4.01 -4.80 16.72
CA ASP A 85 5.08 -5.41 17.52
C ASP A 85 6.46 -4.86 17.15
N GLU A 86 6.77 -4.80 15.84
CA GLU A 86 8.00 -4.20 15.30
C GLU A 86 8.07 -2.68 15.59
N ARG A 87 6.93 -1.98 15.71
CA ARG A 87 6.84 -0.54 16.01
C ARG A 87 7.44 -0.17 17.37
N HIS A 88 7.31 -1.04 18.36
CA HIS A 88 7.98 -0.86 19.66
C HIS A 88 9.50 -0.87 19.51
N THR A 89 10.04 -1.66 18.59
CA THR A 89 11.48 -1.68 18.27
C THR A 89 11.92 -0.42 17.51
N TYR A 90 11.11 0.07 16.56
CA TYR A 90 11.41 1.31 15.83
C TYR A 90 11.45 2.56 16.73
N LEU A 91 10.59 2.66 17.73
CA LEU A 91 10.60 3.77 18.69
C LEU A 91 11.82 3.71 19.65
N GLN A 92 12.35 2.53 19.93
CA GLN A 92 13.58 2.40 20.73
C GLN A 92 14.85 2.81 19.96
N TYR A 93 14.81 2.76 18.63
CA TYR A 93 15.93 3.17 17.77
C TYR A 93 15.85 4.63 17.32
N TYR A 94 14.68 5.28 17.44
CA TYR A 94 14.51 6.70 17.16
C TYR A 94 15.02 7.51 18.36
N ASN A 95 16.33 7.77 18.40
CA ASN A 95 16.91 8.75 19.31
C ASN A 95 16.78 10.15 18.67
N PRO A 96 15.89 11.04 19.14
CA PRO A 96 15.76 12.39 18.60
C PRO A 96 17.05 13.22 18.76
N SER A 97 17.98 12.77 19.61
CA SER A 97 19.25 13.45 19.87
C SER A 97 20.27 13.33 18.74
N GLU A 98 20.12 12.42 17.77
CA GLU A 98 21.08 12.28 16.65
C GLU A 98 21.02 13.42 15.62
N PHE A 99 19.99 14.28 15.67
CA PHE A 99 19.87 15.47 14.80
C PHE A 99 20.05 16.81 15.53
N ILE A 100 20.32 16.81 16.84
CA ILE A 100 20.45 18.04 17.65
C ILE A 100 21.90 18.52 17.78
N THR A 101 22.90 17.76 17.34
CA THR A 101 24.30 18.18 17.43
C THR A 101 24.98 18.20 16.08
N THR A 102 24.64 19.16 15.22
CA THR A 102 25.56 19.81 14.24
C THR A 102 24.78 20.86 13.45
N GLU A 103 24.43 22.00 14.05
CA GLU A 103 24.10 23.25 13.35
C GLU A 103 23.72 24.33 14.39
N ASP A 104 24.63 24.70 15.31
CA ASP A 104 24.45 25.91 16.15
C ASP A 104 25.77 26.40 16.81
N GLU A 105 26.93 26.20 16.17
CA GLU A 105 28.19 26.89 16.56
C GLU A 105 28.93 27.42 15.33
N GLN A 106 28.34 28.40 14.64
CA GLN A 106 29.12 29.37 13.85
C GLN A 106 28.28 30.60 13.47
N SER A 107 28.11 31.52 14.43
CA SER A 107 28.06 32.98 14.19
C SER A 107 27.73 33.69 15.50
N PHE A 108 28.73 34.27 16.15
CA PHE A 108 28.72 35.57 16.83
C PHE A 108 30.00 35.67 17.70
N GLU A 109 31.13 35.96 17.05
CA GLU A 109 31.98 37.15 17.27
C GLU A 109 33.13 37.15 16.25
#